data_AF-A0A3A5B1N9-F1
#
_entry.id   AF-A0A3A5B1N9-F1
#
_cell.length_a   1.000
_cell.length_b   1.000
_cell.length_c   1.000
_cell.angle_alpha   90.00
_cell.angle_beta   90.00
_cell.angle_gamma   90.00
#
_symmetry.space_group_name_H-M   'P 1'
#
loop_
_entity.id
_entity.type
_entity.pdbx_description
1 polymer ?
#
loop_
_entity_poly.entity_id
_entity_poly.type
_entity_poly.pdbx_seq_one_letter_code
_entity_poly.pdbx_strand_id
1 'polypeptide(L)'
;MTCRPIDQHAINIPQRSGLLPCLYIPIAARDTNAIETYVGRVLAQLSPRALSKALLVETHEPEIPDERFAIWRLPEAKVLHYPRQVWVHVDYNAYRRAYMRAFPDIDLTGLVIDHVMNRRVARLKGFAYLRIVPISRAANSSHGGLSEGWAVKYHSSPIMREQNRASQAVVQYADLADIVKMLDMEGGGSLMDVVNQAQKLVDLPDAT
;
A
#
# COMPACT_ATOMS: atom_id res chain seq x y z
N MET A 1 -6.87 8.81 22.91
CA MET A 1 -6.36 8.74 21.53
C MET A 1 -7.42 8.05 20.72
N THR A 2 -7.90 8.69 19.65
CA THR A 2 -8.90 8.10 18.75
C THR A 2 -8.18 7.25 17.72
N CYS A 3 -8.52 5.97 17.66
CA CYS A 3 -8.05 5.06 16.62
C CYS A 3 -8.39 5.63 15.24
N ARG A 4 -7.53 5.39 14.24
CA ARG A 4 -7.79 5.81 12.86
C ARG A 4 -9.18 5.35 12.38
N PRO A 5 -9.88 6.16 11.57
CA PRO A 5 -11.13 5.73 10.96
C PRO A 5 -10.86 4.68 9.87
N ILE A 6 -11.79 3.74 9.73
CA ILE A 6 -11.76 2.68 8.70
C ILE A 6 -12.91 2.91 7.72
N ASP A 7 -12.61 2.91 6.42
CA ASP A 7 -13.61 2.90 5.35
C ASP A 7 -14.27 1.52 5.29
N GLN A 8 -15.49 1.44 5.79
CA GLN A 8 -16.26 0.19 5.85
C GLN A 8 -16.57 -0.38 4.46
N HIS A 9 -16.55 0.43 3.41
CA HIS A 9 -16.72 -0.06 2.04
C HIS A 9 -15.45 -0.72 1.48
N ALA A 10 -14.29 -0.54 2.13
CA ALA A 10 -12.99 -1.01 1.67
C ALA A 10 -12.47 -2.26 2.40
N ILE A 11 -13.15 -2.74 3.46
CA ILE A 11 -12.66 -3.83 4.33
C ILE A 11 -12.70 -5.23 3.67
N ASN A 12 -13.48 -5.40 2.61
CA ASN A 12 -13.69 -6.71 1.99
C ASN A 12 -12.39 -7.35 1.48
N ILE A 13 -11.46 -6.54 0.95
CA ILE A 13 -10.17 -7.02 0.44
C ILE A 13 -9.31 -7.58 1.58
N PRO A 14 -8.94 -6.80 2.61
CA PRO A 14 -8.09 -7.32 3.67
C PRO A 14 -8.76 -8.44 4.47
N GLN A 15 -10.09 -8.41 4.67
CA GLN A 15 -10.82 -9.49 5.34
C GLN A 15 -10.72 -10.82 4.58
N ARG A 16 -10.89 -10.80 3.25
CA ARG A 16 -10.75 -12.00 2.43
C ARG A 16 -9.33 -12.55 2.39
N SER A 17 -8.34 -11.71 2.69
CA SER A 17 -6.94 -12.10 2.88
C SER A 17 -6.62 -12.54 4.32
N GLY A 18 -7.62 -12.68 5.20
CA GLY A 18 -7.41 -13.10 6.59
C GLY A 18 -6.78 -12.03 7.49
N LEU A 19 -6.70 -10.77 7.03
CA LEU A 19 -6.08 -9.70 7.80
C LEU A 19 -7.03 -9.18 8.89
N LEU A 20 -6.48 -8.88 10.06
CA LEU A 20 -7.17 -8.16 11.14
C LEU A 20 -7.01 -6.64 10.98
N PRO A 21 -7.84 -5.81 11.64
CA PRO A 21 -7.80 -4.35 11.51
C PRO A 21 -6.42 -3.72 11.72
N CYS A 22 -5.60 -4.26 12.63
CA CYS A 22 -4.21 -3.82 12.85
C CYS A 22 -3.29 -4.02 11.62
N LEU A 23 -3.76 -4.69 10.57
CA LEU A 23 -3.08 -4.88 9.29
C LEU A 23 -3.85 -4.26 8.11
N TYR A 24 -4.87 -3.43 8.35
CA TYR A 24 -5.58 -2.73 7.27
C TYR A 24 -4.75 -1.55 6.77
N ILE A 25 -3.66 -1.80 6.05
CA ILE A 25 -2.73 -0.74 5.65
C ILE A 25 -3.28 0.02 4.44
N PRO A 26 -3.54 1.33 4.48
CA PRO A 26 -4.02 2.05 3.30
C PRO A 26 -2.90 2.19 2.26
N ILE A 27 -3.22 1.91 1.00
CA ILE A 27 -2.26 1.91 -0.12
C ILE A 27 -2.69 2.74 -1.33
N ALA A 28 -4.00 3.04 -1.43
CA ALA A 28 -4.55 3.90 -2.47
C ALA A 28 -5.71 4.73 -1.92
N ALA A 29 -5.92 5.91 -2.50
CA ALA A 29 -6.97 6.85 -2.11
C ALA A 29 -7.55 7.55 -3.34
N ARG A 30 -8.86 7.84 -3.31
CA ARG A 30 -9.56 8.51 -4.41
C ARG A 30 -9.08 9.93 -4.62
N ASP A 31 -8.86 10.65 -3.54
CA ASP A 31 -8.48 12.05 -3.54
C ASP A 31 -7.75 12.40 -2.24
N THR A 32 -7.40 13.67 -2.08
CA THR A 32 -6.72 14.18 -0.88
C THR A 32 -7.62 14.17 0.36
N ASN A 33 -8.94 14.32 0.19
CA ASN A 33 -9.88 14.26 1.31
C ASN A 33 -9.94 12.84 1.91
N ALA A 34 -9.90 11.81 1.06
CA ALA A 34 -9.78 10.42 1.49
C ALA A 34 -8.45 10.15 2.23
N ILE A 35 -7.34 10.76 1.78
CA ILE A 35 -6.05 10.71 2.52
C ILE A 35 -6.21 11.32 3.91
N GLU A 36 -6.71 12.56 4.00
CA GLU A 36 -6.85 13.27 5.27
C GLU A 36 -7.79 12.55 6.24
N THR A 37 -8.84 11.93 5.70
CA THR A 37 -9.80 11.17 6.50
C THR A 37 -9.18 9.86 7.01
N TYR A 38 -8.68 8.99 6.12
CA TYR A 38 -8.39 7.58 6.47
C TYR A 38 -6.91 7.24 6.63
N VAL A 39 -6.01 8.10 6.14
CA VAL A 39 -4.56 7.88 6.22
C VAL A 39 -3.95 8.76 7.29
N GLY A 40 -4.20 10.07 7.22
CA GLY A 40 -3.65 11.05 8.15
C GLY A 40 -3.46 12.43 7.55
N ARG A 41 -2.88 13.34 8.34
CA ARG A 41 -2.73 14.76 8.00
C ARG A 41 -1.70 14.97 6.89
N VAL A 42 -2.05 15.72 5.84
CA VAL A 42 -1.09 16.17 4.83
C VAL A 42 -0.19 17.25 5.42
N LEU A 43 1.10 16.96 5.58
CA LEU A 43 2.09 17.89 6.13
C LEU A 43 2.64 18.84 5.06
N ALA A 44 2.89 18.34 3.86
CA ALA A 44 3.56 19.10 2.82
C ALA A 44 3.27 18.56 1.42
N GLN A 45 3.33 19.46 0.44
CA GLN A 45 3.40 19.10 -0.97
C GLN A 45 4.87 18.96 -1.40
N LEU A 46 5.20 17.83 -1.99
CA LEU A 46 6.57 17.49 -2.40
C LEU A 46 6.86 17.86 -3.86
N SER A 47 5.81 18.01 -4.68
CA SER A 47 5.94 18.46 -6.08
C SER A 47 6.03 19.98 -6.19
N PRO A 48 6.95 20.53 -7.00
CA PRO A 48 6.92 21.94 -7.34
C PRO A 48 5.78 22.23 -8.34
N ARG A 49 5.03 23.31 -8.10
CA ARG A 49 3.79 23.80 -8.77
C ARG A 49 2.48 23.26 -8.18
N ALA A 50 1.43 24.10 -8.30
CA ALA A 50 0.10 24.03 -7.68
C ALA A 50 -0.76 22.77 -7.95
N LEU A 51 -0.21 21.73 -8.58
CA LEU A 51 -0.87 20.45 -8.70
C LEU A 51 -0.30 19.58 -7.58
N SER A 52 -1.08 19.36 -6.53
CA SER A 52 -0.80 18.51 -5.36
C SER A 52 -0.52 17.05 -5.76
N LYS A 53 0.56 16.78 -6.50
CA LYS A 53 0.82 15.49 -7.14
C LYS A 53 1.72 14.57 -6.30
N ALA A 54 2.36 15.10 -5.27
CA ALA A 54 3.11 14.31 -4.30
C ALA A 54 2.97 14.95 -2.92
N LEU A 55 2.67 14.14 -1.92
CA LEU A 55 2.26 14.55 -0.58
C LEU A 55 3.10 13.81 0.45
N LEU A 56 3.53 14.53 1.48
CA LEU A 56 4.00 13.95 2.73
C LEU A 56 2.82 13.92 3.70
N VAL A 57 2.51 12.74 4.22
CA VAL A 57 1.38 12.49 5.11
C VAL A 57 1.89 11.99 6.45
N GLU A 58 1.48 12.65 7.53
CA GLU A 58 1.61 12.13 8.89
C GLU A 58 0.43 11.24 9.19
N THR A 59 0.67 9.96 9.47
CA THR A 59 -0.39 8.97 9.58
C THR A 59 -1.15 9.12 10.89
N HIS A 60 -2.43 8.76 10.87
CA HIS A 60 -3.16 8.48 12.10
C HIS A 60 -2.52 7.32 12.85
N GLU A 61 -2.70 7.27 14.17
CA GLU A 61 -2.26 6.14 14.98
C GLU A 61 -3.02 4.86 14.55
N PRO A 62 -2.31 3.76 14.26
CA PRO A 62 -2.94 2.51 13.87
C PRO A 62 -3.64 1.85 15.06
N GLU A 63 -4.42 0.81 14.78
CA GLU A 63 -4.91 -0.09 15.82
C GLU A 63 -3.71 -0.74 16.54
N ILE A 64 -3.92 -1.11 17.81
CA ILE A 64 -2.92 -1.81 18.61
C ILE A 64 -2.50 -3.10 17.87
N PRO A 65 -1.19 -3.31 17.62
CA PRO A 65 -0.71 -4.54 17.02
C PRO A 65 -1.11 -5.76 17.84
N ASP A 66 -1.66 -6.78 17.19
CA ASP A 66 -1.84 -8.09 17.82
C ASP A 66 -0.49 -8.81 17.86
N GLU A 67 0.17 -8.82 19.02
CA GLU A 67 1.53 -9.34 19.23
C GLU A 67 1.69 -10.84 18.89
N ARG A 68 0.58 -11.56 18.70
CA ARG A 68 0.59 -12.96 18.26
C ARG A 68 1.05 -13.10 16.81
N PHE A 69 0.87 -12.08 15.97
CA PHE A 69 1.33 -12.13 14.59
C PHE A 69 2.85 -12.05 14.48
N ALA A 70 3.44 -13.02 13.78
CA ALA A 70 4.88 -13.07 13.57
C ALA A 70 5.39 -11.91 12.69
N ILE A 71 4.53 -11.30 11.87
CA ILE A 71 4.88 -10.14 11.04
C ILE A 71 5.53 -9.01 11.85
N TRP A 72 5.10 -8.79 13.09
CA TRP A 72 5.63 -7.70 13.94
C TRP A 72 7.07 -7.93 14.41
N ARG A 73 7.58 -9.16 14.28
CA ARG A 73 8.96 -9.50 14.62
C ARG A 73 9.93 -9.20 13.48
N LEU A 74 9.42 -8.91 12.29
CA LEU A 74 10.24 -8.53 11.14
C LEU A 74 10.70 -7.07 11.27
N PRO A 75 12.01 -6.78 11.15
CA PRO A 75 12.51 -5.41 11.11
C PRO A 75 11.82 -4.54 10.05
N GLU A 76 11.45 -5.14 8.92
CA GLU A 76 10.82 -4.51 7.76
C GLU A 76 9.38 -4.08 8.05
N ALA A 77 8.68 -4.72 9.00
CA ALA A 77 7.28 -4.42 9.31
C ALA A 77 7.05 -2.99 9.80
N LYS A 78 8.12 -2.29 10.22
CA LYS A 78 8.10 -0.84 10.53
C LYS A 78 7.54 -0.01 9.38
N VAL A 79 7.72 -0.46 8.13
CA VAL A 79 7.17 0.22 6.97
C VAL A 79 5.65 0.27 7.00
N LEU A 80 4.96 -0.78 7.48
CA LEU A 80 3.50 -0.93 7.35
C LEU A 80 2.75 0.27 7.96
N HIS A 81 3.13 0.63 9.18
CA HIS A 81 2.57 1.75 9.96
C HIS A 81 3.57 2.87 10.20
N TYR A 82 4.51 3.07 9.26
CA TYR A 82 5.51 4.13 9.43
C TYR A 82 4.82 5.51 9.55
N PRO A 83 5.14 6.32 10.58
CA PRO A 83 4.38 7.54 10.92
C PRO A 83 4.33 8.62 9.83
N ARG A 84 5.25 8.56 8.86
CA ARG A 84 5.33 9.52 7.75
C ARG A 84 5.36 8.76 6.43
N GLN A 85 4.42 9.03 5.55
CA GLN A 85 4.29 8.32 4.29
C GLN A 85 4.32 9.28 3.11
N VAL A 86 4.81 8.80 1.96
CA VAL A 86 4.75 9.54 0.71
C VAL A 86 3.64 8.97 -0.16
N TRP A 87 2.73 9.86 -0.57
CA TRP A 87 1.59 9.55 -1.42
C TRP A 87 1.68 10.37 -2.69
N VAL A 88 1.51 9.75 -3.85
CA VAL A 88 1.66 10.41 -5.15
C VAL A 88 0.44 10.21 -6.01
N HIS A 89 0.12 11.22 -6.81
CA HIS A 89 -0.89 11.12 -7.84
C HIS A 89 -0.46 10.06 -8.86
N VAL A 90 -1.42 9.33 -9.43
CA VAL A 90 -1.21 8.21 -10.37
C VAL A 90 -0.48 8.60 -11.67
N ASP A 91 -0.41 9.90 -11.96
CA ASP A 91 0.29 10.51 -13.10
C ASP A 91 1.60 11.22 -12.71
N TYR A 92 1.97 11.22 -11.43
CA TYR A 92 3.27 11.68 -10.99
C TYR A 92 4.33 10.68 -11.44
N ASN A 93 5.54 11.12 -11.80
CA ASN A 93 6.61 10.20 -12.25
C ASN A 93 7.95 10.44 -11.53
N ALA A 94 8.09 11.52 -10.75
CA ALA A 94 9.35 11.88 -10.11
C ALA A 94 9.47 11.32 -8.69
N TYR A 95 9.13 10.03 -8.50
CA TYR A 95 8.98 9.40 -7.18
C TYR A 95 10.22 9.53 -6.30
N ARG A 96 11.40 9.20 -6.85
CA ARG A 96 12.67 9.31 -6.12
C ARG A 96 12.93 10.72 -5.60
N ARG A 97 12.60 11.75 -6.39
CA ARG A 97 12.75 13.15 -5.99
C ARG A 97 11.78 13.53 -4.87
N ALA A 98 10.51 13.11 -4.95
CA ALA A 98 9.55 13.32 -3.87
C ALA A 98 10.02 12.64 -2.58
N TYR A 99 10.48 11.39 -2.68
CA TYR A 99 10.91 10.60 -1.53
C TYR A 99 12.12 11.21 -0.83
N MET A 100 13.16 11.60 -1.58
CA MET A 100 14.34 12.30 -1.03
C MET A 100 13.97 13.66 -0.41
N ARG A 101 12.94 14.33 -0.92
CA ARG A 101 12.46 15.60 -0.33
C ARG A 101 11.72 15.38 0.98
N ALA A 102 10.99 14.28 1.10
CA ALA A 102 10.29 13.89 2.33
C ALA A 102 11.26 13.39 3.41
N PHE A 103 12.31 12.68 2.99
CA PHE A 103 13.31 12.07 3.88
C PHE A 103 14.72 12.40 3.37
N PRO A 104 15.29 13.56 3.73
CA PRO A 104 16.60 14.01 3.23
C PRO A 104 17.75 13.08 3.58
N ASP A 105 17.67 12.41 4.74
CA ASP A 105 18.75 11.60 5.30
C ASP A 105 18.65 10.11 4.91
N ILE A 106 17.69 9.72 4.06
CA ILE A 106 17.51 8.32 3.69
C ILE A 106 18.54 7.89 2.63
N ASP A 107 19.22 6.78 2.86
CA ASP A 107 20.03 6.11 1.85
C ASP A 107 19.13 5.29 0.92
N LEU A 108 19.09 5.67 -0.35
CA LEU A 108 18.35 4.95 -1.41
C LEU A 108 19.29 4.20 -2.36
N THR A 109 20.52 3.93 -1.94
CA THR A 109 21.48 3.12 -2.70
C THR A 109 20.94 1.69 -2.84
N GLY A 110 20.93 1.16 -4.06
CA GLY A 110 20.36 -0.18 -4.34
C GLY A 110 18.83 -0.26 -4.37
N LEU A 111 18.11 0.76 -3.91
CA LEU A 111 16.64 0.77 -3.82
C LEU A 111 15.97 1.47 -5.01
N VAL A 112 14.78 1.00 -5.35
CA VAL A 112 13.86 1.60 -6.31
C VAL A 112 12.63 2.11 -5.54
N ILE A 113 12.10 3.27 -5.92
CA ILE A 113 10.84 3.76 -5.37
C ILE A 113 9.71 3.30 -6.28
N ASP A 114 8.75 2.57 -5.73
CA ASP A 114 7.60 2.08 -6.48
C ASP A 114 6.29 2.26 -5.69
N HIS A 115 5.17 2.19 -6.42
CA HIS A 115 3.84 2.18 -5.84
C HIS A 115 3.57 0.82 -5.20
N VAL A 116 2.91 0.82 -4.05
CA VAL A 116 2.43 -0.45 -3.48
C VAL A 116 1.40 -1.07 -4.43
N MET A 117 0.34 -0.32 -4.73
CA MET A 117 -0.68 -0.73 -5.71
C MET A 117 -0.28 -0.37 -7.14
N ASN A 118 -0.50 -1.28 -8.09
CA ASN A 118 -0.25 -1.02 -9.51
C ASN A 118 -1.03 0.19 -10.04
N ARG A 119 -0.33 1.17 -10.62
CA ARG A 119 -0.91 2.43 -11.13
C ARG A 119 -1.99 2.27 -12.20
N ARG A 120 -1.96 1.20 -13.02
CA ARG A 120 -2.97 0.98 -14.06
C ARG A 120 -4.25 0.43 -13.43
N VAL A 121 -4.12 -0.47 -12.46
CA VAL A 121 -5.25 -0.98 -11.67
C VAL A 121 -5.87 0.15 -10.85
N ALA A 122 -5.06 1.01 -10.24
CA ALA A 122 -5.53 2.19 -9.50
C ALA A 122 -6.43 3.08 -10.37
N ARG A 123 -6.00 3.40 -11.60
CA ARG A 123 -6.84 4.15 -12.57
C ARG A 123 -8.17 3.44 -12.86
N LEU A 124 -8.14 2.12 -13.09
CA LEU A 124 -9.35 1.33 -13.34
C LEU A 124 -10.31 1.29 -12.15
N LYS A 125 -9.79 1.43 -10.93
CA LYS A 125 -10.56 1.46 -9.67
C LYS A 125 -10.92 2.88 -9.21
N GLY A 126 -10.50 3.92 -9.95
CA GLY A 126 -10.80 5.32 -9.64
C GLY A 126 -9.96 5.92 -8.51
N PHE A 127 -8.83 5.32 -8.15
CA PHE A 127 -7.91 5.87 -7.16
C PHE A 127 -6.90 6.82 -7.81
N ALA A 128 -6.87 8.08 -7.36
CA ALA A 128 -5.96 9.09 -7.89
C ALA A 128 -4.61 9.09 -7.17
N TYR A 129 -4.55 8.67 -5.91
CA TYR A 129 -3.33 8.70 -5.10
C TYR A 129 -2.90 7.30 -4.67
N LEU A 130 -1.60 7.08 -4.65
CA LEU A 130 -0.97 5.81 -4.32
C LEU A 130 0.15 6.03 -3.32
N ARG A 131 0.24 5.13 -2.34
CA ARG A 131 1.38 5.04 -1.44
C ARG A 131 2.61 4.53 -2.20
N ILE A 132 3.75 5.18 -2.00
CA ILE A 132 5.03 4.72 -2.54
C ILE A 132 5.98 4.29 -1.42
N VAL A 133 6.81 3.30 -1.73
CA VAL A 133 7.80 2.73 -0.79
C VAL A 133 9.14 2.49 -1.51
N PRO A 134 10.27 2.59 -0.79
CA PRO A 134 11.54 2.10 -1.28
C PRO A 134 11.57 0.57 -1.15
N ILE A 135 11.94 -0.12 -2.23
CA ILE A 135 12.06 -1.58 -2.28
C ILE A 135 13.34 -1.96 -3.01
N SER A 136 13.86 -3.15 -2.73
CA SER A 136 14.98 -3.73 -3.48
C SER A 136 14.61 -3.94 -4.96
N ARG A 137 15.63 -3.92 -5.83
CA ARG A 137 15.44 -4.25 -7.26
C ARG A 137 14.96 -5.70 -7.45
N ALA A 138 15.39 -6.60 -6.58
CA ALA A 138 15.00 -8.00 -6.60
C ALA A 138 13.49 -8.15 -6.31
N ALA A 139 13.01 -7.55 -5.21
CA ALA A 139 11.59 -7.55 -4.88
C ALA A 139 10.77 -6.89 -6.00
N ASN A 140 11.18 -5.74 -6.52
CA ASN A 140 10.47 -5.08 -7.62
C ASN A 140 10.29 -5.98 -8.86
N SER A 141 11.32 -6.77 -9.20
CA SER A 141 11.29 -7.65 -10.37
C SER A 141 10.37 -8.87 -10.17
N SER A 142 10.35 -9.42 -8.95
CA SER A 142 9.51 -10.58 -8.61
C SER A 142 7.99 -10.27 -8.59
N HIS A 143 7.61 -9.02 -8.36
CA HIS A 143 6.21 -8.61 -8.25
C HIS A 143 5.61 -8.03 -9.55
N GLY A 144 6.42 -7.67 -10.56
CA GLY A 144 5.97 -6.81 -11.67
C GLY A 144 5.45 -7.50 -12.94
N GLY A 145 5.83 -8.75 -13.23
CA GLY A 145 5.64 -9.32 -14.57
C GLY A 145 4.26 -9.94 -14.87
N LEU A 146 3.81 -10.85 -14.01
CA LEU A 146 2.66 -11.73 -14.31
C LEU A 146 1.37 -11.31 -13.60
N SER A 147 1.45 -10.90 -12.33
CA SER A 147 0.30 -10.44 -11.55
C SER A 147 -0.26 -9.11 -12.08
N GLU A 148 0.61 -8.18 -12.48
CA GLU A 148 0.18 -6.87 -12.96
C GLU A 148 -0.59 -6.95 -14.29
N GLY A 149 -0.13 -7.77 -15.23
CA GLY A 149 -0.81 -7.98 -16.51
C GLY A 149 -2.18 -8.62 -16.34
N TRP A 150 -2.27 -9.63 -15.47
CA TRP A 150 -3.53 -10.30 -15.16
C TRP A 150 -4.51 -9.36 -14.44
N ALA A 151 -4.07 -8.65 -13.40
CA ALA A 151 -4.91 -7.73 -12.64
C ALA A 151 -5.48 -6.60 -13.52
N VAL A 152 -4.64 -6.03 -14.40
CA VAL A 152 -5.11 -5.03 -15.36
C VAL A 152 -6.15 -5.63 -16.31
N LYS A 153 -5.91 -6.84 -16.85
CA LYS A 153 -6.87 -7.52 -17.74
C LYS A 153 -8.20 -7.78 -17.02
N TYR A 154 -8.15 -8.29 -15.80
CA TYR A 154 -9.31 -8.59 -14.97
C TYR A 154 -10.14 -7.32 -14.71
N HIS A 155 -9.52 -6.27 -14.19
CA HIS A 155 -10.19 -5.00 -13.90
C HIS A 155 -10.59 -4.21 -15.15
N SER A 156 -10.07 -4.57 -16.32
CA SER A 156 -10.49 -4.00 -17.60
C SER A 156 -11.75 -4.67 -18.18
N SER A 157 -12.22 -5.79 -17.62
CA SER A 157 -13.44 -6.45 -18.09
C SER A 157 -14.68 -5.57 -17.85
N PRO A 158 -15.73 -5.64 -18.69
CA PRO A 158 -16.93 -4.81 -18.53
C PRO A 158 -17.59 -4.94 -17.15
N ILE A 159 -17.69 -6.17 -16.64
CA ILE A 159 -18.26 -6.47 -15.32
C ILE A 159 -17.44 -5.77 -14.23
N MET A 160 -16.11 -5.93 -14.25
CA MET A 160 -15.26 -5.31 -13.23
C MET A 160 -15.23 -3.79 -13.34
N ARG A 161 -15.32 -3.22 -14.54
CA ARG A 161 -15.42 -1.76 -14.71
C ARG A 161 -16.69 -1.21 -14.07
N GLU A 162 -17.81 -1.90 -14.23
CA GLU A 162 -19.07 -1.50 -13.60
C GLU A 162 -18.98 -1.62 -12.08
N GLN A 163 -18.45 -2.73 -11.57
CA GLN A 163 -18.22 -2.91 -10.13
C GLN A 163 -17.27 -1.85 -9.55
N ASN A 164 -16.19 -1.53 -10.26
CA ASN A 164 -15.26 -0.49 -9.85
C ASN A 164 -15.92 0.89 -9.82
N ARG A 165 -16.78 1.21 -10.81
CA ARG A 165 -17.51 2.49 -10.86
C ARG A 165 -18.55 2.59 -9.75
N ALA A 166 -19.27 1.51 -9.47
CA ALA A 166 -20.30 1.44 -8.45
C ALA A 166 -19.73 1.37 -7.02
N SER A 167 -18.45 1.04 -6.86
CA SER A 167 -17.79 0.98 -5.57
C SER A 167 -17.93 2.31 -4.83
N GLN A 168 -18.18 2.25 -3.52
CA GLN A 168 -18.18 3.40 -2.62
C GLN A 168 -16.87 3.54 -1.85
N ALA A 169 -15.96 2.56 -1.95
CA ALA A 169 -14.67 2.59 -1.27
C ALA A 169 -13.82 3.77 -1.76
N VAL A 170 -13.48 4.69 -0.85
CA VAL A 170 -12.67 5.88 -1.13
C VAL A 170 -11.19 5.67 -0.84
N VAL A 171 -10.86 4.61 -0.10
CA VAL A 171 -9.50 4.07 0.02
C VAL A 171 -9.44 2.59 -0.36
N GLN A 172 -8.24 2.08 -0.58
CA GLN A 172 -7.97 0.65 -0.63
C GLN A 172 -6.95 0.29 0.43
N TYR A 173 -7.27 -0.76 1.19
CA TYR A 173 -6.34 -1.41 2.09
C TYR A 173 -5.56 -2.50 1.36
N ALA A 174 -4.33 -2.72 1.83
CA ALA A 174 -3.43 -3.75 1.35
C ALA A 174 -4.07 -5.13 1.44
N ASP A 175 -3.90 -5.92 0.38
CA ASP A 175 -3.99 -7.37 0.48
C ASP A 175 -2.62 -7.96 0.90
N LEU A 176 -2.55 -9.28 0.94
CA LEU A 176 -1.32 -9.97 1.34
C LEU A 176 -0.16 -9.75 0.36
N ALA A 177 -0.43 -9.64 -0.95
CA ALA A 177 0.61 -9.38 -1.95
C ALA A 177 1.15 -7.95 -1.82
N ASP A 178 0.29 -6.98 -1.51
CA ASP A 178 0.70 -5.62 -1.19
C ASP A 178 1.59 -5.59 0.07
N ILE A 179 1.25 -6.38 1.11
CA ILE A 179 2.07 -6.51 2.33
C ILE A 179 3.43 -7.13 2.03
N VAL A 180 3.49 -8.22 1.26
CA VAL A 180 4.75 -8.85 0.82
C VAL A 180 5.66 -7.83 0.15
N LYS A 181 5.10 -7.04 -0.78
CA LYS A 181 5.84 -5.99 -1.47
C LYS A 181 6.37 -4.94 -0.51
N MET A 182 5.56 -4.50 0.46
CA MET A 182 5.99 -3.53 1.46
C MET A 182 7.09 -4.07 2.36
N LEU A 183 7.07 -5.36 2.72
CA LEU A 183 8.10 -6.03 3.52
C LEU A 183 9.41 -6.30 2.77
N ASP A 184 9.52 -5.89 1.50
CA ASP A 184 10.69 -6.13 0.64
C ASP A 184 11.10 -7.61 0.56
N MET A 185 10.13 -8.52 0.71
CA MET A 185 10.41 -9.96 0.68
C MET A 185 10.73 -10.39 -0.75
N GLU A 186 11.95 -10.93 -0.94
CA GLU A 186 12.40 -11.43 -2.22
C GLU A 186 11.73 -12.76 -2.57
N GLY A 187 11.17 -12.85 -3.78
CA GLY A 187 10.71 -14.11 -4.35
C GLY A 187 11.86 -14.90 -4.97
N GLY A 188 12.52 -15.74 -4.17
CA GLY A 188 13.39 -16.81 -4.68
C GLY A 188 12.64 -17.96 -5.37
N GLY A 189 11.33 -17.81 -5.61
CA GLY A 189 10.40 -18.81 -6.13
C GLY A 189 9.20 -18.16 -6.83
N SER A 190 8.06 -18.87 -6.93
CA SER A 190 6.84 -18.30 -7.52
C SER A 190 6.23 -17.23 -6.61
N LEU A 191 5.49 -16.25 -7.16
CA LEU A 191 4.77 -15.24 -6.37
C LEU A 191 3.88 -15.89 -5.29
N MET A 192 3.32 -17.06 -5.58
CA MET A 192 2.48 -17.80 -4.62
C MET A 192 3.27 -18.30 -3.40
N ASP A 193 4.55 -18.64 -3.56
CA ASP A 193 5.37 -19.13 -2.44
C ASP A 193 5.61 -18.01 -1.42
N VAL A 194 5.83 -16.78 -1.90
CA VAL A 194 6.05 -15.61 -1.03
C VAL A 194 4.75 -15.18 -0.37
N VAL A 195 3.63 -15.21 -1.10
CA VAL A 195 2.30 -14.94 -0.53
C VAL A 195 1.97 -15.99 0.55
N ASN A 196 2.26 -17.26 0.32
CA ASN A 196 2.06 -18.32 1.33
C ASN A 196 2.95 -18.12 2.57
N GLN A 197 4.19 -17.65 2.39
CA GLN A 197 5.06 -17.29 3.51
C GLN A 197 4.49 -16.12 4.30
N ALA A 198 4.00 -15.08 3.62
CA ALA A 198 3.38 -13.95 4.28
C ALA A 198 2.06 -14.33 4.99
N GLN A 199 1.30 -15.29 4.45
CA GLN A 199 0.10 -15.80 5.12
C GLN A 199 0.45 -16.32 6.51
N LYS A 200 1.53 -17.11 6.63
CA LYS A 200 2.02 -17.61 7.94
C LYS A 200 2.43 -16.50 8.91
N LEU A 201 2.78 -15.31 8.41
CA LEU A 201 3.15 -14.16 9.25
C LEU A 201 1.93 -13.45 9.84
N VAL A 202 0.77 -13.58 9.19
CA VAL A 202 -0.50 -12.93 9.55
C VAL A 202 -1.56 -13.93 10.00
N ASP A 203 -1.24 -15.23 10.04
CA ASP A 203 -2.04 -16.24 10.69
C ASP A 203 -1.83 -16.17 12.21
N LEU A 204 -2.91 -16.32 12.96
CA LEU A 204 -2.80 -16.53 14.39
C LEU A 204 -2.18 -17.93 14.62
N PRO A 205 -1.30 -18.10 15.62
CA PRO A 205 -0.82 -19.42 15.98
C PRO A 205 -2.02 -20.31 16.31
N ASP A 206 -2.00 -21.56 15.83
CA ASP A 206 -2.98 -22.57 16.22
C ASP A 206 -3.05 -22.59 17.76
N ALA A 207 -4.28 -22.59 18.29
CA ALA A 207 -4.48 -22.72 19.73
C ALA A 207 -3.87 -24.07 20.15
N THR A 208 -2.75 -23.99 20.87
CA THR A 208 -2.11 -25.14 21.51
C THR A 208 -2.84 -25.51 22.79
#